data_AF-A0A5R8LEI5-F1
#
_entry.id   AF-A0A5R8LEI5-F1
#
_cell.length_a   1.000
_cell.length_b   1.000
_cell.length_c   1.000
_cell.angle_alpha   90.00
_cell.angle_beta   90.00
_cell.angle_gamma   90.00
#
_symmetry.space_group_name_H-M   'P 1'
#
loop_
_entity.id
_entity.type
_entity.pdbx_description
1 polymer ?
#
loop_
_entity_poly.entity_id
_entity_poly.type
_entity_poly.pdbx_seq_one_letter_code
_entity_poly.pdbx_strand_id
1 'polypeptide(L)'
;MMIKAVKFRHARRAELPAVGLALMIVVVVGILVLGSGVMFRGDNQRALRIDAPSLTFTSPDDVRLRVHNEGGQLRWTVTNHAGTVVDSGTDDEVPSTDIVPRIVDTGYYAFEINNGHDKVSAHFLVSGRAPGTPSPFFAVATHWGKQTYVESTWPLTPTIPLVTALGINEIRDETTWTSVERVAGEYSVPDFAENLSDAAQANDLHMMFVASYGNPRAYGGDMSGPMSPPTTAEGKDAFVKYINTVLDANPTVDKVEVWNEFNRPRRNTSGCQSGACYADLVKAVWQGVKPEHPSVKIVAGTPQVSR
;
A
#
# COMPACT_ATOMS: atom_id res chain seq x y z
N MET A 1 -28.93 -59.94 -35.18
CA MET A 1 -29.91 -60.08 -36.27
C MET A 1 -30.30 -58.65 -36.69
N MET A 2 -29.56 -58.03 -37.61
CA MET A 2 -29.81 -58.00 -39.07
C MET A 2 -31.24 -57.50 -39.40
N ILE A 3 -31.54 -56.64 -40.38
CA ILE A 3 -30.83 -55.76 -41.33
C ILE A 3 -31.96 -55.17 -42.22
N LYS A 4 -31.82 -53.93 -42.73
CA LYS A 4 -32.44 -53.33 -43.97
C LYS A 4 -33.98 -53.25 -44.06
N ALA A 5 -34.62 -52.42 -44.91
CA ALA A 5 -34.42 -51.20 -45.71
C ALA A 5 -35.79 -51.02 -46.46
N VAL A 6 -36.20 -49.88 -47.05
CA VAL A 6 -36.08 -49.58 -48.50
C VAL A 6 -37.03 -48.41 -48.91
N LYS A 7 -36.45 -47.39 -49.60
CA LYS A 7 -36.83 -46.54 -50.79
C LYS A 7 -38.23 -45.86 -50.91
N PHE A 8 -38.39 -44.68 -51.55
CA PHE A 8 -38.17 -44.29 -52.98
C PHE A 8 -37.92 -42.76 -53.17
N ARG A 9 -36.90 -42.28 -53.92
CA ARG A 9 -36.85 -41.69 -55.32
C ARG A 9 -37.86 -40.56 -55.63
N HIS A 10 -37.45 -39.28 -55.77
CA HIS A 10 -36.83 -38.51 -56.89
C HIS A 10 -37.81 -37.82 -57.89
N ALA A 11 -37.78 -36.47 -57.99
CA ALA A 11 -38.02 -35.70 -59.23
C ALA A 11 -37.64 -34.18 -59.15
N ARG A 12 -36.62 -33.82 -59.96
CA ARG A 12 -36.28 -32.63 -60.79
C ARG A 12 -36.71 -31.17 -60.49
N ARG A 13 -35.66 -30.31 -60.44
CA ARG A 13 -35.35 -29.02 -61.12
C ARG A 13 -36.39 -27.91 -61.30
N ALA A 14 -36.01 -26.69 -60.89
CA ALA A 14 -35.98 -25.47 -61.73
C ALA A 14 -35.01 -24.42 -61.14
N GLU A 15 -34.23 -23.77 -62.00
CA GLU A 15 -33.28 -22.68 -61.72
C GLU A 15 -33.99 -21.31 -61.70
N LEU A 16 -33.43 -20.31 -60.99
CA LEU A 16 -33.46 -18.84 -61.24
C LEU A 16 -32.84 -18.06 -60.04
N PRO A 17 -32.42 -16.78 -60.15
CA PRO A 17 -31.04 -16.37 -60.43
C PRO A 17 -30.36 -15.59 -59.28
N ALA A 18 -29.07 -15.29 -59.48
CA ALA A 18 -28.22 -14.43 -58.66
C ALA A 18 -28.68 -12.96 -58.65
N VAL A 19 -28.62 -12.28 -57.48
CA VAL A 19 -28.04 -10.92 -57.28
C VAL A 19 -27.74 -10.71 -55.78
N GLY A 20 -26.45 -10.54 -55.46
CA GLY A 20 -25.92 -9.56 -54.51
C GLY A 20 -26.20 -9.70 -53.01
N LEU A 21 -25.30 -10.35 -52.26
CA LEU A 21 -25.03 -9.97 -50.87
C LEU A 21 -23.51 -9.87 -50.66
N ALA A 22 -23.08 -8.68 -50.26
CA ALA A 22 -21.69 -8.31 -50.06
C ALA A 22 -21.03 -9.14 -48.96
N LEU A 23 -19.81 -9.60 -49.25
CA LEU A 23 -18.94 -10.36 -48.39
C LEU A 23 -18.32 -9.42 -47.34
N MET A 24 -18.64 -9.57 -46.05
CA MET A 24 -17.80 -9.04 -44.96
C MET A 24 -16.90 -10.17 -44.46
N ILE A 25 -15.65 -10.17 -44.94
CA ILE A 25 -14.52 -10.87 -44.32
C ILE A 25 -13.89 -9.89 -43.34
N VAL A 26 -13.93 -10.19 -42.04
CA VAL A 26 -13.09 -9.50 -41.05
C VAL A 26 -11.70 -10.12 -41.14
N VAL A 27 -10.79 -9.43 -41.82
CA VAL A 27 -9.35 -9.68 -41.76
C VAL A 27 -8.77 -8.80 -40.66
N VAL A 28 -8.20 -9.43 -39.62
CA VAL A 28 -7.35 -8.75 -38.65
C VAL A 28 -6.00 -8.53 -39.32
N VAL A 29 -5.75 -7.30 -39.80
CA VAL A 29 -4.45 -6.86 -40.31
C VAL A 29 -3.81 -5.97 -39.25
N GLY A 30 -2.67 -6.40 -38.73
CA GLY A 30 -1.76 -5.54 -37.98
C GLY A 30 -1.21 -4.45 -38.89
N ILE A 31 -1.18 -3.21 -38.39
CA ILE A 31 -0.52 -2.10 -39.07
C ILE A 31 0.52 -1.51 -38.14
N LEU A 32 1.77 -1.73 -38.53
CA LEU A 32 2.89 -0.86 -38.28
C LEU A 32 3.14 -0.12 -39.61
N VAL A 33 3.29 1.21 -39.58
CA VAL A 33 4.29 2.01 -40.32
C VAL A 33 3.83 3.48 -40.53
N LEU A 34 4.59 4.36 -39.87
CA LEU A 34 5.12 5.69 -40.26
C LEU A 34 4.19 6.85 -40.67
N GLY A 35 4.17 7.85 -39.78
CA GLY A 35 4.65 9.19 -40.11
C GLY A 35 3.66 10.16 -40.77
N SER A 36 3.01 11.01 -39.96
CA SER A 36 2.78 12.45 -40.21
C SER A 36 2.02 13.08 -39.04
N GLY A 37 2.72 13.86 -38.21
CA GLY A 37 2.24 15.12 -37.66
C GLY A 37 0.95 15.14 -36.86
N VAL A 38 0.98 14.63 -35.62
CA VAL A 38 0.70 15.47 -34.43
C VAL A 38 1.65 14.98 -33.34
N MET A 39 2.88 15.52 -33.32
CA MET A 39 3.63 15.53 -32.06
C MET A 39 2.82 16.42 -31.12
N PHE A 40 2.25 15.81 -30.08
CA PHE A 40 1.91 16.61 -28.91
C PHE A 40 3.21 17.30 -28.47
N ARG A 41 3.12 18.63 -28.42
CA ARG A 41 4.16 19.57 -28.00
C ARG A 41 5.02 18.95 -26.90
N GLY A 42 6.34 19.05 -27.06
CA GLY A 42 7.28 18.68 -26.01
C GLY A 42 6.83 19.25 -24.67
N ASP A 43 6.59 18.34 -23.73
CA ASP A 43 6.49 18.64 -22.31
C ASP A 43 7.91 18.92 -21.82
N ASN A 44 8.51 19.99 -22.35
CA ASN A 44 9.82 20.47 -21.96
C ASN A 44 9.64 21.16 -20.61
N GLN A 45 9.78 20.36 -19.55
CA GLN A 45 10.59 20.63 -18.36
C GLN A 45 10.97 22.11 -18.21
N ARG A 46 10.01 22.87 -17.64
CA ARG A 46 10.25 24.10 -16.88
C ARG A 46 9.65 23.97 -15.48
N ALA A 47 9.77 22.79 -14.86
CA ALA A 47 9.02 22.48 -13.66
C ALA A 47 9.69 23.10 -12.42
N LEU A 48 9.15 24.24 -11.96
CA LEU A 48 9.32 24.63 -10.56
C LEU A 48 8.83 23.49 -9.69
N ARG A 49 9.67 22.97 -8.79
CA ARG A 49 9.30 21.92 -7.84
C ARG A 49 10.07 22.02 -6.53
N ILE A 50 9.47 21.50 -5.48
CA ILE A 50 10.11 21.32 -4.18
C ILE A 50 10.66 19.89 -4.14
N ASP A 51 11.94 19.74 -3.83
CA ASP A 51 12.64 18.46 -3.75
C ASP A 51 13.13 18.25 -2.32
N ALA A 52 12.20 17.85 -1.46
CA ALA A 52 12.47 17.60 -0.06
C ALA A 52 12.19 16.12 0.25
N PRO A 53 13.17 15.36 0.79
CA PRO A 53 12.94 13.95 1.16
C PRO A 53 11.89 13.82 2.28
N SER A 54 11.73 14.88 3.09
CA SER A 54 10.61 15.04 4.01
C SER A 54 10.29 16.53 4.18
N LEU A 55 9.04 16.84 4.51
CA LEU A 55 8.59 18.19 4.89
C LEU A 55 8.32 18.24 6.40
N THR A 56 9.15 17.54 7.18
CA THR A 56 9.08 17.52 8.65
C THR A 56 10.47 17.75 9.22
N PHE A 57 10.56 18.69 10.15
CA PHE A 57 11.80 19.16 10.75
C PHE A 57 11.68 19.09 12.27
N THR A 58 12.77 18.73 12.95
CA THR A 58 12.81 18.64 14.43
C THR A 58 13.24 19.94 15.09
N SER A 59 13.86 20.85 14.34
CA SER A 59 14.27 22.18 14.81
C SER A 59 13.91 23.25 13.77
N PRO A 60 13.55 24.48 14.20
CA PRO A 60 13.45 25.62 13.29
C PRO A 60 14.72 25.86 12.48
N ASP A 61 15.89 25.62 13.07
CA ASP A 61 17.20 25.80 12.42
C ASP A 61 17.48 24.78 11.30
N ASP A 62 16.75 23.66 11.27
CA ASP A 62 16.90 22.61 10.28
C ASP A 62 16.11 22.89 8.99
N VAL A 63 15.23 23.90 9.01
CA VAL A 63 14.28 24.14 7.91
C VAL A 63 15.03 24.58 6.65
N ARG A 64 15.04 23.69 5.67
CA ARG A 64 15.67 23.88 4.36
C ARG A 64 14.78 23.29 3.28
N LEU A 65 14.28 24.15 2.41
CA LEU A 65 13.40 23.77 1.31
C LEU A 65 14.18 23.85 0.01
N ARG A 66 14.69 22.69 -0.42
CA ARG A 66 15.36 22.56 -1.71
C ARG A 66 14.34 22.71 -2.83
N VAL A 67 14.63 23.59 -3.77
CA VAL A 67 13.80 23.89 -4.93
C VAL A 67 14.61 23.64 -6.19
N HIS A 68 13.95 23.10 -7.21
CA HIS A 68 14.44 23.13 -8.59
C HIS A 68 13.63 24.17 -9.36
N ASN A 69 14.34 25.00 -10.12
CA ASN A 69 13.75 26.09 -10.88
C ASN A 69 14.41 26.17 -12.26
N GLU A 70 13.64 25.90 -13.29
CA GLU A 70 14.14 25.84 -14.68
C GLU A 70 13.97 27.17 -15.43
N GLY A 71 13.62 28.25 -14.73
CA GLY A 71 13.70 29.63 -15.22
C GLY A 71 12.91 30.66 -14.40
N GLY A 72 13.28 31.94 -14.49
CA GLY A 72 12.62 33.04 -13.78
C GLY A 72 13.09 33.28 -12.34
N GLN A 73 12.93 34.51 -11.85
CA GLN A 73 13.24 34.90 -10.47
C GLN A 73 12.23 34.27 -9.50
N LEU A 74 12.72 33.68 -8.41
CA LEU A 74 11.89 33.08 -7.38
C LEU A 74 11.30 34.15 -6.46
N ARG A 75 10.03 34.00 -6.11
CA ARG A 75 9.35 34.74 -5.05
C ARG A 75 8.65 33.75 -4.15
N TRP A 76 8.90 33.83 -2.84
CA TRP A 76 8.36 32.87 -1.90
C TRP A 76 7.84 33.53 -0.62
N THR A 77 6.91 32.83 0.02
CA THR A 77 6.26 33.24 1.26
C THR A 77 6.07 32.01 2.15
N VAL A 78 6.31 32.16 3.45
CA VAL A 78 5.92 31.18 4.47
C VAL A 78 4.85 31.79 5.36
N THR A 79 3.77 31.06 5.60
CA THR A 79 2.73 31.41 6.57
C THR A 79 2.62 30.35 7.66
N ASN A 80 2.25 30.76 8.87
CA ASN A 80 1.90 29.83 9.95
C ASN A 80 0.45 29.32 9.82
N HIS A 81 0.05 28.40 10.70
CA HIS A 81 -1.32 27.84 10.73
C HIS A 81 -2.46 28.88 10.87
N ALA A 82 -2.15 30.08 11.39
CA ALA A 82 -3.10 31.19 11.50
C ALA A 82 -3.17 32.05 10.22
N GLY A 83 -2.42 31.68 9.18
CA GLY A 83 -2.31 32.43 7.92
C GLY A 83 -1.43 33.68 8.00
N THR A 84 -0.72 33.89 9.12
CA THR A 84 0.20 35.03 9.26
C THR A 84 1.50 34.74 8.52
N VAL A 85 1.98 35.70 7.72
CA VAL A 85 3.29 35.61 7.05
C VAL A 85 4.39 35.65 8.11
N VAL A 86 5.21 34.60 8.16
CA VAL A 86 6.34 34.49 9.10
C VAL A 86 7.67 34.84 8.42
N ASP A 87 7.80 34.57 7.13
CA ASP A 87 8.93 35.03 6.32
C ASP A 87 8.54 35.10 4.84
N SER A 88 9.30 35.86 4.06
CA SER A 88 9.13 35.98 2.61
C SER A 88 10.40 36.49 1.97
N GLY A 89 10.62 36.16 0.71
CA GLY A 89 11.83 36.56 0.02
C GLY A 89 11.78 36.39 -1.49
N THR A 90 12.90 36.74 -2.10
CA THR A 90 13.18 36.53 -3.50
C THR A 90 14.57 35.97 -3.67
N ASP A 91 14.74 35.04 -4.59
CA ASP A 91 16.03 34.46 -4.95
C ASP A 91 16.23 34.58 -6.46
N ASP A 92 17.49 34.71 -6.87
CA ASP A 92 17.86 34.82 -8.28
C ASP A 92 17.48 33.55 -9.07
N GLU A 93 17.45 33.68 -10.38
CA GLU A 93 17.24 32.53 -11.27
C GLU A 93 18.45 31.60 -11.22
N VAL A 94 18.31 30.50 -10.47
CA VAL A 94 19.28 29.42 -10.39
C VAL A 94 18.59 28.07 -10.58
N PRO A 95 19.24 27.08 -11.25
CA PRO A 95 18.63 25.78 -11.51
C PRO A 95 18.14 25.04 -10.27
N SER A 96 18.84 25.22 -9.15
CA SER A 96 18.45 24.67 -7.86
C SER A 96 19.01 25.53 -6.72
N THR A 97 18.21 25.72 -5.67
CA THR A 97 18.61 26.47 -4.48
C THR A 97 17.94 25.92 -3.23
N ASP A 98 18.55 26.19 -2.08
CA ASP A 98 17.97 25.93 -0.77
C ASP A 98 17.36 27.21 -0.22
N ILE A 99 16.04 27.23 -0.06
CA ILE A 99 15.35 28.32 0.62
C ILE A 99 15.36 28.02 2.12
N VAL A 100 15.92 28.95 2.89
CA VAL A 100 16.09 28.84 4.34
C VAL A 100 15.25 29.95 5.00
N PRO A 101 13.94 29.74 5.17
CA PRO A 101 13.09 30.73 5.81
C PRO A 101 13.43 30.86 7.29
N ARG A 102 13.28 32.07 7.84
CA ARG A 102 13.47 32.34 9.27
C ARG A 102 12.27 31.82 10.07
N ILE A 103 12.40 30.60 10.55
CA ILE A 103 11.46 29.97 11.48
C ILE A 103 12.04 30.07 12.89
N VAL A 104 11.21 30.47 13.85
CA VAL A 104 11.64 30.66 15.25
C VAL A 104 10.94 29.73 16.23
N ASP A 105 9.79 29.18 15.84
CA ASP A 105 8.95 28.34 16.69
C ASP A 105 8.70 26.97 16.04
N THR A 106 8.30 26.00 16.86
CA THR A 106 7.65 24.78 16.38
C THR A 106 6.26 25.11 15.84
N GLY A 107 5.81 24.42 14.80
CA GLY A 107 4.48 24.65 14.26
C GLY A 107 4.26 24.04 12.89
N TYR A 108 3.04 24.25 12.38
CA TYR A 108 2.65 23.89 11.02
C TYR A 108 2.67 25.13 10.14
N TYR A 109 3.32 25.02 8.99
CA TYR A 109 3.57 26.13 8.08
C TYR A 109 3.14 25.78 6.66
N ALA A 110 2.70 26.79 5.90
CA ALA A 110 2.53 26.69 4.46
C ALA A 110 3.64 27.49 3.78
N PHE A 111 4.26 26.89 2.77
CA PHE A 111 5.25 27.49 1.90
C PHE A 111 4.66 27.64 0.50
N GLU A 112 4.71 28.85 -0.04
CA GLU A 112 4.35 29.13 -1.42
C GLU A 112 5.55 29.70 -2.17
N ILE A 113 5.77 29.26 -3.39
CA ILE A 113 6.83 29.75 -4.26
C ILE A 113 6.34 29.89 -5.70
N ASN A 114 6.80 30.93 -6.40
CA ASN A 114 6.56 31.12 -7.82
C ASN A 114 7.78 31.69 -8.54
N ASN A 115 7.91 31.45 -9.84
CA ASN A 115 9.00 31.96 -10.68
C ASN A 115 8.52 32.97 -11.75
N GLY A 116 7.29 33.48 -11.60
CA GLY A 116 6.61 34.32 -12.60
C GLY A 116 5.85 33.57 -13.69
N HIS A 117 6.08 32.26 -13.83
CA HIS A 117 5.36 31.38 -14.78
C HIS A 117 4.59 30.28 -14.05
N ASP A 118 5.23 29.65 -13.07
CA ASP A 118 4.73 28.53 -12.29
C ASP A 118 4.59 28.93 -10.82
N LYS A 119 3.67 28.25 -10.12
CA LYS A 119 3.49 28.36 -8.67
C LYS A 119 3.41 26.96 -8.06
N VAL A 120 4.14 26.75 -6.98
CA VAL A 120 4.10 25.53 -6.17
C VAL A 120 3.82 25.91 -4.72
N SER A 121 3.07 25.06 -4.02
CA SER A 121 2.88 25.15 -2.59
C SER A 121 3.14 23.82 -1.91
N ALA A 122 3.59 23.90 -0.66
CA ALA A 122 3.77 22.77 0.22
C ALA A 122 3.42 23.17 1.65
N HIS A 123 3.15 22.17 2.49
CA HIS A 123 3.09 22.37 3.93
C HIS A 123 4.26 21.65 4.58
N PHE A 124 4.82 22.24 5.63
CA PHE A 124 5.83 21.58 6.42
C PHE A 124 5.55 21.72 7.91
N LEU A 125 6.03 20.74 8.66
CA LEU A 125 5.92 20.66 10.10
C LEU A 125 7.28 20.89 10.74
N VAL A 126 7.36 21.79 11.72
CA VAL A 126 8.47 21.84 12.67
C VAL A 126 7.94 21.25 13.97
N SER A 127 8.18 19.96 14.20
CA SER A 127 7.59 19.21 15.32
C SER A 127 8.26 19.53 16.66
N GLY A 128 9.49 20.05 16.62
CA GLY A 128 10.36 20.06 17.78
C GLY A 128 11.02 18.69 17.97
N ARG A 129 11.84 18.57 19.02
CA ARG A 129 12.46 17.31 19.39
C ARG A 129 11.39 16.35 19.89
N ALA A 130 11.37 15.13 19.35
CA ALA A 130 10.55 14.05 19.86
C ALA A 130 10.78 13.86 21.38
N PRO A 131 9.74 13.53 22.16
CA PRO A 131 9.91 13.19 23.56
C PRO A 131 10.95 12.07 23.73
N GLY A 132 11.83 12.20 24.73
CA GLY A 132 12.84 11.16 25.00
C GLY A 132 12.26 9.85 25.54
N THR A 133 10.96 9.81 25.82
CA THR A 133 10.21 8.60 26.19
C THR A 133 8.99 8.53 25.30
N PRO A 134 8.84 7.47 24.49
CA PRO A 134 7.66 7.30 23.64
C PRO A 134 6.36 7.25 24.43
N SER A 135 5.29 7.75 23.83
CA SER A 135 3.97 7.70 24.46
C SER A 135 3.35 6.31 24.33
N PRO A 136 2.88 5.68 25.42
CA PRO A 136 2.20 4.39 25.34
C PRO A 136 0.78 4.49 24.74
N PHE A 137 0.32 5.70 24.42
CA PHE A 137 -1.04 5.96 23.92
C PHE A 137 -1.10 6.28 22.43
N PHE A 138 0.04 6.52 21.77
CA PHE A 138 0.09 6.89 20.37
C PHE A 138 0.83 5.84 19.56
N ALA A 139 0.10 5.28 18.59
CA ALA A 139 0.60 4.37 17.59
C ALA A 139 0.03 4.77 16.23
N VAL A 140 0.69 4.36 15.14
CA VAL A 140 0.22 4.66 13.77
C VAL A 140 0.04 3.38 12.97
N ALA A 141 -1.05 3.29 12.21
CA ALA A 141 -1.19 2.24 11.22
C ALA A 141 -0.38 2.60 9.96
N THR A 142 0.46 1.69 9.52
CA THR A 142 1.29 1.80 8.32
C THR A 142 0.89 0.71 7.32
N HIS A 143 1.49 0.74 6.14
CA HIS A 143 1.25 -0.24 5.08
C HIS A 143 2.56 -0.62 4.37
N TRP A 144 3.65 -0.65 5.14
CA TRP A 144 4.99 -0.93 4.65
C TRP A 144 5.21 -2.40 4.35
N GLY A 145 4.50 -3.30 5.04
CA GLY A 145 4.61 -4.75 4.84
C GLY A 145 3.59 -5.32 3.85
N LYS A 146 3.05 -4.49 2.93
CA LYS A 146 2.17 -4.96 1.83
C LYS A 146 2.71 -4.57 0.47
N GLN A 147 2.83 -5.55 -0.42
CA GLN A 147 2.95 -5.31 -1.88
C GLN A 147 1.57 -5.04 -2.49
N THR A 148 1.08 -3.81 -2.35
CA THR A 148 -0.13 -3.33 -3.03
C THR A 148 0.14 -1.94 -3.62
N TYR A 149 -0.79 -1.36 -4.39
CA TYR A 149 -0.72 0.05 -4.82
C TYR A 149 -0.42 1.03 -3.67
N VAL A 150 -0.78 0.65 -2.44
CA VAL A 150 -0.54 1.44 -1.23
C VAL A 150 0.97 1.56 -0.91
N GLU A 151 1.81 0.61 -1.30
CA GLU A 151 3.27 0.66 -1.14
C GLU A 151 3.86 1.87 -1.87
N SER A 152 3.42 2.13 -3.12
CA SER A 152 3.81 3.33 -3.86
C SER A 152 3.23 4.62 -3.28
N THR A 153 2.21 4.53 -2.44
CA THR A 153 1.58 5.70 -1.81
C THR A 153 2.37 6.12 -0.56
N TRP A 154 2.83 5.17 0.25
CA TRP A 154 3.53 5.41 1.52
C TRP A 154 4.81 4.56 1.62
N PRO A 155 5.84 4.88 0.84
CA PRO A 155 7.08 4.10 0.83
C PRO A 155 7.76 4.14 2.20
N LEU A 156 8.33 3.02 2.62
CA LEU A 156 8.99 2.83 3.92
C LEU A 156 10.06 3.91 4.19
N THR A 157 11.05 4.02 3.30
CA THR A 157 12.22 4.91 3.52
C THR A 157 11.83 6.38 3.69
N PRO A 158 10.97 6.98 2.85
CA PRO A 158 10.57 8.38 3.03
C PRO A 158 9.62 8.63 4.21
N THR A 159 8.91 7.62 4.71
CA THR A 159 7.86 7.83 5.73
C THR A 159 8.29 7.48 7.15
N ILE A 160 9.29 6.61 7.35
CA ILE A 160 9.86 6.33 8.70
C ILE A 160 10.31 7.59 9.44
N PRO A 161 11.06 8.53 8.81
CA PRO A 161 11.48 9.74 9.49
C PRO A 161 10.30 10.60 9.97
N LEU A 162 9.16 10.55 9.25
CA LEU A 162 7.95 11.26 9.65
C LEU A 162 7.34 10.67 10.93
N VAL A 163 7.28 9.34 11.02
CA VAL A 163 6.72 8.63 12.19
C VAL A 163 7.61 8.87 13.42
N THR A 164 8.92 8.70 13.26
CA THR A 164 9.89 8.80 14.35
C THR A 164 10.08 10.25 14.83
N ALA A 165 10.02 11.24 13.93
CA ALA A 165 10.07 12.66 14.31
C ALA A 165 8.91 13.10 15.21
N LEU A 166 7.77 12.40 15.15
CA LEU A 166 6.63 12.63 16.04
C LEU A 166 6.76 11.91 17.39
N GLY A 167 7.84 11.15 17.61
CA GLY A 167 8.05 10.35 18.82
C GLY A 167 7.17 9.10 18.90
N ILE A 168 6.62 8.65 17.77
CA ILE A 168 5.86 7.40 17.68
C ILE A 168 6.86 6.26 17.54
N ASN A 169 6.74 5.26 18.42
CA ASN A 169 7.55 4.04 18.39
C ASN A 169 6.70 2.77 18.28
N GLU A 170 5.39 2.90 18.10
CA GLU A 170 4.44 1.79 17.98
C GLU A 170 3.73 1.90 16.63
N ILE A 171 3.85 0.85 15.82
CA ILE A 171 3.22 0.76 14.50
C ILE A 171 2.26 -0.42 14.43
N ARG A 172 1.20 -0.30 13.62
CA ARG A 172 0.32 -1.40 13.23
C ARG A 172 0.47 -1.64 11.73
N ASP A 173 1.02 -2.78 11.37
CA ASP A 173 1.26 -3.15 9.98
C ASP A 173 1.00 -4.65 9.79
N GLU A 174 1.34 -5.17 8.64
CA GLU A 174 0.97 -6.49 8.21
C GLU A 174 2.03 -7.08 7.28
N THR A 175 1.99 -8.39 7.08
CA THR A 175 2.77 -9.10 6.07
C THR A 175 1.90 -10.26 5.67
N THR A 176 1.36 -10.27 4.45
CA THR A 176 0.20 -11.12 4.16
C THR A 176 0.55 -12.60 4.10
N TRP A 177 -0.34 -13.49 4.55
CA TRP A 177 -0.10 -14.94 4.52
C TRP A 177 0.32 -15.44 3.13
N THR A 178 -0.35 -15.01 2.08
CA THR A 178 -0.02 -15.35 0.68
C THR A 178 1.38 -14.92 0.23
N SER A 179 1.98 -13.94 0.90
CA SER A 179 3.33 -13.48 0.60
C SER A 179 4.40 -14.33 1.29
N VAL A 180 4.07 -14.89 2.46
CA VAL A 180 4.94 -15.74 3.27
C VAL A 180 4.88 -17.20 2.82
N GLU A 181 3.66 -17.68 2.51
CA GLU A 181 3.43 -19.06 2.07
C GLU A 181 2.88 -19.05 0.64
N ARG A 182 3.77 -18.98 -0.35
CA ARG A 182 3.37 -18.97 -1.76
C ARG A 182 2.95 -20.35 -2.26
N VAL A 183 3.50 -21.40 -1.63
CA VAL A 183 3.25 -22.82 -1.87
C VAL A 183 2.96 -23.46 -0.52
N ALA A 184 1.96 -24.34 -0.44
CA ALA A 184 1.56 -24.98 0.81
C ALA A 184 2.75 -25.71 1.46
N GLY A 185 3.04 -25.41 2.73
CA GLY A 185 4.14 -25.96 3.50
C GLY A 185 5.50 -25.27 3.30
N GLU A 186 5.61 -24.32 2.39
CA GLU A 186 6.85 -23.57 2.11
C GLU A 186 6.72 -22.12 2.59
N TYR A 187 7.35 -21.83 3.72
CA TYR A 187 7.30 -20.52 4.38
C TYR A 187 8.62 -19.76 4.16
N SER A 188 8.53 -18.55 3.61
CA SER A 188 9.65 -17.61 3.52
C SER A 188 9.14 -16.18 3.63
N VAL A 189 9.78 -15.37 4.46
CA VAL A 189 9.48 -13.94 4.52
C VAL A 189 10.00 -13.28 3.24
N PRO A 190 9.22 -12.39 2.59
CA PRO A 190 9.67 -11.66 1.41
C PRO A 190 10.52 -10.43 1.78
N ASP A 191 11.37 -9.98 0.87
CA ASP A 191 12.32 -8.86 1.05
C ASP A 191 11.67 -7.59 1.63
N PHE A 192 10.43 -7.25 1.25
CA PHE A 192 9.76 -6.06 1.77
C PHE A 192 9.45 -6.16 3.27
N ALA A 193 9.18 -7.36 3.77
CA ALA A 193 8.91 -7.60 5.19
C ALA A 193 10.21 -7.70 5.98
N GLU A 194 11.29 -8.21 5.38
CA GLU A 194 12.65 -8.11 5.94
C GLU A 194 13.08 -6.64 6.06
N ASN A 195 12.92 -5.85 4.99
CA ASN A 195 13.21 -4.41 5.00
C ASN A 195 12.40 -3.66 6.07
N LEU A 196 11.13 -4.02 6.26
CA LEU A 196 10.31 -3.48 7.35
C LEU A 196 10.88 -3.84 8.72
N SER A 197 11.28 -5.09 8.94
CA SER A 197 11.90 -5.52 10.19
C SER A 197 13.20 -4.76 10.47
N ASP A 198 14.09 -4.69 9.49
CA ASP A 198 15.37 -3.98 9.61
C ASP A 198 15.16 -2.51 9.94
N ALA A 199 14.23 -1.86 9.24
CA ALA A 199 13.94 -0.47 9.46
C ALA A 199 13.24 -0.22 10.80
N ALA A 200 12.38 -1.14 11.26
CA ALA A 200 11.78 -1.06 12.58
C ALA A 200 12.85 -1.18 13.69
N GLN A 201 13.77 -2.14 13.57
CA GLN A 201 14.88 -2.32 14.51
C GLN A 201 15.80 -1.10 14.54
N ALA A 202 16.17 -0.57 13.37
CA ALA A 202 17.05 0.59 13.27
C ALA A 202 16.45 1.87 13.87
N ASN A 203 15.13 1.92 14.07
CA ASN A 203 14.40 3.09 14.54
C ASN A 203 13.65 2.86 15.87
N ASP A 204 13.94 1.78 16.59
CA ASP A 204 13.29 1.42 17.86
C ASP A 204 11.75 1.36 17.76
N LEU A 205 11.24 0.88 16.61
CA LEU A 205 9.80 0.71 16.37
C LEU A 205 9.36 -0.69 16.79
N HIS A 206 8.30 -0.77 17.59
CA HIS A 206 7.58 -1.99 17.92
C HIS A 206 6.35 -2.14 17.03
N MET A 207 6.05 -3.38 16.63
CA MET A 207 5.00 -3.66 15.67
C MET A 207 3.88 -4.52 16.27
N MET A 208 2.65 -4.04 16.11
CA MET A 208 1.47 -4.89 16.11
C MET A 208 1.26 -5.46 14.71
N PHE A 209 1.49 -6.76 14.58
CA PHE A 209 1.33 -7.50 13.33
C PHE A 209 -0.11 -7.97 13.13
N VAL A 210 -0.72 -7.56 12.03
CA VAL A 210 -2.04 -8.03 11.62
C VAL A 210 -1.92 -9.30 10.79
N ALA A 211 -2.12 -10.45 11.44
CA ALA A 211 -2.12 -11.75 10.79
C ALA A 211 -3.34 -11.87 9.84
N SER A 212 -3.09 -11.74 8.54
CA SER A 212 -4.12 -11.64 7.50
C SER A 212 -3.51 -11.79 6.11
N TYR A 213 -4.25 -11.86 5.01
CA TYR A 213 -5.58 -12.45 4.90
C TYR A 213 -5.43 -13.95 4.56
N GLY A 214 -6.48 -14.62 4.11
CA GLY A 214 -6.48 -16.03 3.73
C GLY A 214 -5.58 -16.35 2.54
N ASN A 215 -5.18 -17.62 2.44
CA ASN A 215 -4.33 -18.15 1.38
C ASN A 215 -5.07 -19.22 0.54
N PRO A 216 -6.09 -18.84 -0.26
CA PRO A 216 -6.86 -19.78 -1.07
C PRO A 216 -6.03 -20.42 -2.19
N ARG A 217 -4.86 -19.86 -2.53
CA ARG A 217 -3.95 -20.46 -3.53
C ARG A 217 -3.34 -21.75 -3.00
N ALA A 218 -2.90 -21.75 -1.74
CA ALA A 218 -2.38 -22.94 -1.07
C ALA A 218 -3.51 -23.83 -0.51
N TYR A 219 -4.61 -23.23 -0.05
CA TYR A 219 -5.69 -23.90 0.70
C TYR A 219 -7.08 -23.69 0.08
N GLY A 220 -7.21 -23.90 -1.24
CA GLY A 220 -8.46 -23.65 -1.97
C GLY A 220 -9.66 -24.49 -1.56
N GLY A 221 -9.44 -25.60 -0.83
CA GLY A 221 -10.52 -26.42 -0.25
C GLY A 221 -11.12 -25.83 1.04
N ASP A 222 -10.39 -24.97 1.75
CA ASP A 222 -10.85 -24.31 2.98
C ASP A 222 -11.34 -22.88 2.70
N MET A 223 -10.67 -22.16 1.79
CA MET A 223 -10.87 -20.74 1.58
C MET A 223 -11.41 -20.42 0.19
N SER A 224 -12.56 -19.74 0.14
CA SER A 224 -13.20 -19.30 -1.11
C SER A 224 -12.52 -18.11 -1.78
N GLY A 225 -11.59 -17.44 -1.08
CA GLY A 225 -10.87 -16.26 -1.56
C GLY A 225 -9.96 -15.66 -0.49
N PRO A 226 -9.20 -14.60 -0.81
CA PRO A 226 -8.28 -13.98 0.15
C PRO A 226 -8.99 -13.49 1.41
N MET A 227 -10.22 -12.99 1.30
CA MET A 227 -11.00 -12.53 2.46
C MET A 227 -11.67 -13.68 3.24
N SER A 228 -11.31 -14.95 3.02
CA SER A 228 -11.83 -16.11 3.76
C SER A 228 -10.81 -16.55 4.82
N PRO A 229 -11.14 -16.48 6.13
CA PRO A 229 -10.31 -17.07 7.18
C PRO A 229 -10.22 -18.61 7.07
N PRO A 230 -9.17 -19.24 7.61
CA PRO A 230 -9.11 -20.69 7.75
C PRO A 230 -10.20 -21.20 8.68
N THR A 231 -10.92 -22.23 8.26
CA THR A 231 -11.97 -22.88 9.05
C THR A 231 -11.61 -24.32 9.42
N THR A 232 -10.77 -24.97 8.63
CA THR A 232 -10.30 -26.34 8.87
C THR A 232 -9.14 -26.37 9.88
N ALA A 233 -8.86 -27.56 10.44
CA ALA A 233 -7.70 -27.75 11.32
C ALA A 233 -6.38 -27.52 10.57
N GLU A 234 -6.24 -28.10 9.37
CA GLU A 234 -5.07 -27.91 8.51
C GLU A 234 -4.84 -26.43 8.17
N GLY A 235 -5.89 -25.70 7.78
CA GLY A 235 -5.78 -24.28 7.48
C GLY A 235 -5.39 -23.44 8.70
N LYS A 236 -5.88 -23.78 9.89
CA LYS A 236 -5.50 -23.09 11.14
C LYS A 236 -4.05 -23.39 11.53
N ASP A 237 -3.61 -24.64 11.39
CA ASP A 237 -2.22 -25.03 11.66
C ASP A 237 -1.25 -24.32 10.71
N ALA A 238 -1.60 -24.23 9.42
CA ALA A 238 -0.81 -23.49 8.45
C ALA A 238 -0.79 -21.98 8.71
N PHE A 239 -1.93 -21.41 9.13
CA PHE A 239 -2.01 -20.02 9.53
C PHE A 239 -1.13 -19.71 10.75
N VAL A 240 -1.09 -20.61 11.74
CA VAL A 240 -0.16 -20.52 12.88
C VAL A 240 1.29 -20.55 12.43
N LYS A 241 1.68 -21.48 11.55
CA LYS A 241 3.06 -21.57 11.03
C LYS A 241 3.48 -20.31 10.30
N TYR A 242 2.58 -19.73 9.50
CA TYR A 242 2.80 -18.42 8.88
C TYR A 242 3.07 -17.33 9.92
N ILE A 243 2.28 -17.27 11.00
CA ILE A 243 2.47 -16.29 12.06
C ILE A 243 3.83 -16.47 12.72
N ASN A 244 4.19 -17.69 13.14
CA ASN A 244 5.49 -17.96 13.76
C ASN A 244 6.65 -17.64 12.82
N THR A 245 6.51 -17.92 11.51
CA THR A 245 7.53 -17.52 10.50
C THR A 245 7.75 -16.01 10.48
N VAL A 246 6.69 -15.20 10.56
CA VAL A 246 6.82 -13.73 10.62
C VAL A 246 7.45 -13.28 11.95
N LEU A 247 7.07 -13.91 13.07
CA LEU A 247 7.61 -13.58 14.40
C LEU A 247 9.10 -13.94 14.52
N ASP A 248 9.53 -15.06 13.95
CA ASP A 248 10.93 -15.49 13.91
C ASP A 248 11.80 -14.51 13.10
N ALA A 249 11.27 -14.02 11.97
CA ALA A 249 11.98 -13.10 11.10
C ALA A 249 11.95 -11.65 11.60
N ASN A 250 10.96 -11.27 12.42
CA ASN A 250 10.78 -9.90 12.88
C ASN A 250 10.65 -9.80 14.41
N PRO A 251 11.79 -9.63 15.13
CA PRO A 251 11.79 -9.57 16.59
C PRO A 251 11.14 -8.31 17.17
N THR A 252 10.79 -7.31 16.34
CA THR A 252 10.09 -6.10 16.80
C THR A 252 8.59 -6.32 16.99
N VAL A 253 8.04 -7.44 16.52
CA VAL A 253 6.64 -7.78 16.69
C VAL A 253 6.39 -8.26 18.12
N ASP A 254 5.66 -7.46 18.91
CA ASP A 254 5.31 -7.79 20.29
C ASP A 254 3.82 -8.09 20.47
N LYS A 255 3.01 -7.86 19.43
CA LYS A 255 1.56 -8.06 19.39
C LYS A 255 1.14 -8.70 18.07
N VAL A 256 0.27 -9.71 18.12
CA VAL A 256 -0.37 -10.33 16.95
C VAL A 256 -1.86 -10.07 17.01
N GLU A 257 -2.37 -9.26 16.09
CA GLU A 257 -3.80 -9.12 15.84
C GLU A 257 -4.29 -10.28 14.98
N VAL A 258 -5.23 -11.06 15.52
CA VAL A 258 -5.81 -12.21 14.81
C VAL A 258 -6.91 -11.73 13.88
N TRP A 259 -6.61 -11.66 12.58
CA TRP A 259 -7.53 -11.27 11.51
C TRP A 259 -8.05 -9.83 11.60
N ASN A 260 -8.17 -9.15 10.46
CA ASN A 260 -8.68 -7.78 10.39
C ASN A 260 -10.19 -7.76 10.12
N GLU A 261 -10.99 -7.19 11.02
CA GLU A 261 -12.43 -6.95 10.84
C GLU A 261 -13.25 -8.22 10.55
N PHE A 262 -13.01 -9.30 11.30
CA PHE A 262 -13.65 -10.63 11.08
C PHE A 262 -15.19 -10.58 10.98
N ASN A 263 -15.82 -9.61 11.64
CA ASN A 263 -17.28 -9.43 11.66
C ASN A 263 -17.86 -8.89 10.36
N ARG A 264 -17.04 -8.41 9.41
CA ARG A 264 -17.54 -7.81 8.17
C ARG A 264 -17.65 -8.85 7.06
N PRO A 265 -18.80 -8.96 6.36
CA PRO A 265 -18.93 -9.87 5.21
C PRO A 265 -17.90 -9.62 4.09
N ARG A 266 -17.41 -8.39 3.95
CA ARG A 266 -16.35 -8.04 2.98
C ARG A 266 -14.94 -8.46 3.42
N ARG A 267 -14.76 -8.80 4.70
CA ARG A 267 -13.49 -9.16 5.34
C ARG A 267 -13.49 -10.58 5.89
N ASN A 268 -14.63 -11.26 5.83
CA ASN A 268 -14.79 -12.67 6.11
C ASN A 268 -15.81 -13.25 5.13
N THR A 269 -15.33 -13.91 4.08
CA THR A 269 -16.15 -14.58 3.06
C THR A 269 -16.33 -16.07 3.32
N SER A 270 -15.91 -16.57 4.49
CA SER A 270 -16.15 -17.95 4.88
C SER A 270 -17.60 -18.15 5.29
N GLY A 271 -18.03 -19.42 5.38
CA GLY A 271 -19.33 -19.78 5.97
C GLY A 271 -19.40 -19.56 7.48
N CYS A 272 -18.28 -19.22 8.15
CA CYS A 272 -18.16 -19.13 9.60
C CYS A 272 -17.89 -17.68 10.03
N GLN A 273 -18.94 -16.87 10.20
CA GLN A 273 -18.85 -15.43 10.53
C GLN A 273 -19.22 -15.10 11.99
N SER A 274 -19.55 -16.09 12.81
CA SER A 274 -19.99 -15.86 14.20
C SER A 274 -18.81 -15.53 15.13
N GLY A 275 -19.11 -14.96 16.30
CA GLY A 275 -18.12 -14.77 17.36
C GLY A 275 -17.49 -16.09 17.84
N ALA A 276 -18.23 -17.20 17.80
CA ALA A 276 -17.69 -18.52 18.12
C ALA A 276 -16.66 -19.00 17.09
N CYS A 277 -16.93 -18.75 15.79
CA CYS A 277 -15.96 -19.03 14.71
C CYS A 277 -14.67 -18.22 14.91
N TYR A 278 -14.80 -16.94 15.26
CA TYR A 278 -13.66 -16.09 15.51
C TYR A 278 -12.86 -16.54 16.73
N ALA A 279 -13.55 -16.85 17.83
CA ALA A 279 -12.91 -17.33 19.06
C ALA A 279 -12.15 -18.65 18.83
N ASP A 280 -12.65 -19.52 17.96
CA ASP A 280 -11.97 -20.76 17.57
C ASP A 280 -10.67 -20.50 16.80
N LEU A 281 -10.67 -19.54 15.87
CA LEU A 281 -9.44 -19.09 15.19
C LEU A 281 -8.44 -18.45 16.18
N VAL A 282 -8.91 -17.55 17.04
CA VAL A 282 -8.07 -16.92 18.09
C VAL A 282 -7.47 -17.96 19.01
N LYS A 283 -8.24 -18.99 19.39
CA LYS A 283 -7.76 -20.09 20.22
C LYS A 283 -6.64 -20.88 19.53
N ALA A 284 -6.81 -21.23 18.26
CA ALA A 284 -5.76 -21.91 17.50
C ALA A 284 -4.48 -21.07 17.43
N VAL A 285 -4.59 -19.78 17.13
CA VAL A 285 -3.43 -18.86 17.13
C VAL A 285 -2.77 -18.80 18.49
N TRP A 286 -3.53 -18.61 19.57
CA TRP A 286 -2.98 -18.55 20.92
C TRP A 286 -2.23 -19.84 21.29
N GLN A 287 -2.81 -21.01 20.99
CA GLN A 287 -2.23 -22.31 21.32
C GLN A 287 -0.96 -22.60 20.51
N GLY A 288 -0.90 -22.14 19.26
CA GLY A 288 0.23 -22.35 18.37
C GLY A 288 1.38 -21.35 18.54
N VAL A 289 1.07 -20.09 18.85
CA VAL A 289 2.08 -19.02 18.96
C VAL A 289 2.74 -19.01 20.34
N LYS A 290 1.96 -19.18 21.42
CA LYS A 290 2.48 -19.00 22.79
C LYS A 290 3.62 -19.93 23.22
N PRO A 291 3.68 -21.20 22.79
CA PRO A 291 4.82 -22.07 23.12
C PRO A 291 6.15 -21.58 22.54
N GLU A 292 6.12 -20.98 21.35
CA GLU A 292 7.31 -20.50 20.62
C GLU A 292 7.64 -19.04 20.96
N HIS A 293 6.60 -18.21 21.14
CA HIS A 293 6.72 -16.78 21.41
C HIS A 293 5.91 -16.37 22.66
N PRO A 294 6.35 -16.74 23.87
CA PRO A 294 5.56 -16.56 25.10
C PRO A 294 5.29 -15.09 25.46
N SER A 295 6.19 -14.17 25.09
CA SER A 295 6.07 -12.73 25.34
C SER A 295 5.08 -12.02 24.42
N VAL A 296 4.81 -12.55 23.22
CA VAL A 296 3.96 -11.91 22.21
C VAL A 296 2.52 -11.87 22.66
N LYS A 297 1.89 -10.69 22.66
CA LYS A 297 0.49 -10.50 23.06
C LYS A 297 -0.43 -10.90 21.89
N ILE A 298 -1.41 -11.74 22.16
CA ILE A 298 -2.44 -12.07 21.16
C ILE A 298 -3.60 -11.08 21.34
N VAL A 299 -3.87 -10.29 20.31
CA VAL A 299 -4.92 -9.28 20.26
C VAL A 299 -6.09 -9.85 19.47
N ALA A 300 -7.24 -9.94 20.13
CA ALA A 300 -8.50 -10.36 19.53
C ALA A 300 -9.49 -9.20 19.51
N GLY A 301 -10.41 -9.22 18.56
CA GLY A 301 -11.55 -8.32 18.54
C GLY A 301 -11.17 -6.94 18.00
N THR A 302 -10.88 -6.87 16.70
CA THR A 302 -10.84 -5.63 15.93
C THR A 302 -12.08 -5.46 15.04
N PRO A 303 -13.30 -5.49 15.62
CA PRO A 303 -14.50 -5.28 14.83
C PRO A 303 -14.58 -3.82 14.40
N GLN A 304 -14.94 -3.59 13.14
CA GLN A 304 -15.40 -2.25 12.79
C GLN A 304 -16.86 -2.13 13.23
N VAL A 305 -17.11 -1.25 14.19
CA VAL A 305 -18.44 -0.84 14.61
C VAL A 305 -18.97 0.15 13.57
N SER A 306 -20.15 -0.10 12.99
CA SER A 306 -20.83 0.92 12.18
C SER A 306 -21.14 2.11 13.08
N ARG A 307 -20.61 3.29 12.72
CA ARG A 307 -21.15 4.56 13.21
C ARG A 307 -22.48 4.83 12.55
#